data_AF-A0A5K0X8G0-F1
#
_entry.id   AF-A0A5K0X8G0-F1
#
_cell.length_a   1.000
_cell.length_b   1.000
_cell.length_c   1.000
_cell.angle_alpha   90.00
_cell.angle_beta   90.00
_cell.angle_gamma   90.00
#
_symmetry.space_group_name_H-M   'P 1'
#
loop_
_entity.id
_entity.type
_entity.pdbx_description
1 polymer ?
#
loop_
_entity_poly.entity_id
_entity_poly.type
_entity_poly.pdbx_seq_one_letter_code
_entity_poly.pdbx_strand_id
1 'polypeptide(L)'
;VPCRYTSPLQGITRYVKTSHNAGCRNVKCAETELFGRAATVARHTDATILVMGLDQTIEAEARDRESLLLPGHQTDLVLQVARTSRGPVILVLMSGGPVDLSFAKKEPKVAGILWAGYPGQAGGAAIADVIFGASNP
;
A
#
# COMPACT_ATOMS: atom_id res chain seq x y z
N VAL A 1 -4.17 -20.24 -12.73
CA VAL A 1 -4.23 -19.62 -11.38
C VAL A 1 -3.17 -20.31 -10.52
N PRO A 2 -2.29 -19.57 -9.83
CA PRO A 2 -1.25 -20.19 -9.01
C PRO A 2 -1.86 -20.97 -7.83
N CYS A 3 -1.26 -22.11 -7.47
CA CYS A 3 -1.79 -22.98 -6.41
C CYS A 3 -1.72 -22.34 -5.01
N ARG A 4 -0.83 -21.36 -4.81
CA ARG A 4 -0.67 -20.56 -3.60
C ARG A 4 -0.12 -19.18 -3.97
N TYR A 5 -0.46 -18.16 -3.19
CA TYR A 5 0.14 -16.84 -3.29
C TYR A 5 0.55 -16.34 -1.90
N THR A 6 1.56 -15.47 -1.85
CA THR A 6 2.01 -14.79 -0.64
C THR A 6 1.53 -13.34 -0.69
N SER A 7 0.67 -12.94 0.23
CA SER A 7 0.27 -11.53 0.36
C SER A 7 1.40 -10.68 0.96
N PRO A 8 1.44 -9.36 0.72
CA PRO A 8 2.38 -8.47 1.39
C PRO A 8 2.35 -8.63 2.92
N LEU A 9 1.16 -8.78 3.51
CA LEU A 9 1.01 -9.04 4.95
C LEU A 9 1.74 -10.31 5.39
N GLN A 10 1.56 -11.42 4.65
CA GLN A 10 2.24 -12.67 4.95
C GLN A 10 3.76 -12.54 4.81
N GLY A 11 4.22 -11.84 3.76
CA GLY A 11 5.65 -11.58 3.55
C GLY A 11 6.27 -10.78 4.70
N ILE A 12 5.66 -9.65 5.07
CA ILE A 12 6.14 -8.76 6.14
C ILE A 12 6.11 -9.46 7.50
N THR A 13 5.08 -10.26 7.78
CA THR A 13 4.93 -10.98 9.06
C THR A 13 6.06 -11.99 9.30
N ARG A 14 6.76 -12.45 8.25
CA ARG A 14 7.94 -13.33 8.40
C ARG A 14 9.15 -12.60 9.00
N TYR A 15 9.26 -11.29 8.80
CA TYR A 15 10.37 -10.48 9.31
C TYR A 15 10.08 -9.90 10.69
N VAL A 16 8.85 -9.40 10.89
CA VAL A 16 8.50 -8.67 12.11
C VAL A 16 7.07 -8.94 12.57
N LYS A 17 6.84 -8.83 13.88
CA LYS A 17 5.49 -8.85 14.44
C LYS A 17 4.68 -7.70 13.85
N THR A 18 3.59 -8.04 13.17
CA THR A 18 2.83 -7.07 12.37
C THR A 18 1.41 -6.88 12.93
N SER A 19 0.96 -5.63 13.00
CA SER A 19 -0.46 -5.29 13.25
C SER A 19 -1.10 -4.89 11.93
N HIS A 20 -2.11 -5.63 11.50
CA HIS A 20 -2.80 -5.38 10.23
C HIS A 20 -4.18 -4.75 10.45
N ASN A 21 -4.45 -3.67 9.73
CA ASN A 21 -5.77 -3.02 9.71
C ASN A 21 -6.08 -2.58 8.28
N ALA A 22 -7.28 -2.91 7.80
CA ALA A 22 -7.78 -2.36 6.56
C ALA A 22 -8.09 -0.87 6.77
N GLY A 23 -7.60 -0.01 5.88
CA GLY A 23 -7.99 1.40 5.84
C GLY A 23 -9.14 1.68 4.87
N CYS A 24 -9.32 0.85 3.85
CA CYS A 24 -10.47 0.86 2.95
C CYS A 24 -11.04 -0.56 2.85
N ARG A 25 -12.34 -0.71 2.57
CA ARG A 25 -12.97 -2.03 2.39
C ARG A 25 -12.51 -2.74 1.10
N ASN A 26 -12.15 -1.97 0.08
CA ASN A 26 -11.69 -2.45 -1.23
C ASN A 26 -10.86 -1.36 -1.94
N VAL A 27 -10.37 -1.67 -3.15
CA VAL A 27 -9.54 -0.77 -3.96
C VAL A 27 -10.26 0.53 -4.36
N LYS A 28 -11.59 0.50 -4.55
CA LYS A 28 -12.34 1.73 -4.88
C LYS A 28 -12.33 2.76 -3.75
N CYS A 29 -12.11 2.31 -2.51
CA CYS A 29 -12.02 3.16 -1.31
C CYS A 29 -13.07 4.28 -1.26
N ALA A 30 -14.35 3.92 -1.37
CA ALA A 30 -15.46 4.87 -1.40
C ALA A 30 -15.84 5.44 -0.01
N GLU A 31 -15.38 4.80 1.06
CA GLU A 31 -15.75 5.12 2.44
C GLU A 31 -14.51 5.36 3.30
N THR A 32 -14.65 6.18 4.34
CA THR A 32 -13.54 6.61 5.22
C THR A 32 -13.63 6.09 6.66
N GLU A 33 -14.64 5.26 6.97
CA GLU A 33 -14.95 4.80 8.33
C GLU A 33 -13.76 4.12 9.05
N LEU A 34 -12.89 3.45 8.28
CA LEU A 34 -11.77 2.68 8.82
C LEU A 34 -10.49 3.52 9.00
N PHE A 35 -10.48 4.78 8.55
CA PHE A 35 -9.27 5.61 8.56
C PHE A 35 -8.80 5.90 9.99
N GLY A 36 -9.75 6.16 10.90
CA GLY A 36 -9.45 6.40 12.31
C GLY A 36 -8.73 5.21 12.95
N ARG A 37 -9.18 3.98 12.66
CA ARG A 37 -8.55 2.76 13.19
C ARG A 37 -7.14 2.57 12.63
N ALA A 38 -6.96 2.75 11.32
CA ALA A 38 -5.64 2.66 10.69
C ALA A 38 -4.66 3.71 11.25
N ALA A 39 -5.10 4.96 11.40
CA ALA A 39 -4.32 6.05 11.95
C ALA A 39 -3.94 5.82 13.43
N THR A 40 -4.87 5.31 14.24
CA THR A 40 -4.58 4.97 15.65
C THR A 40 -3.50 3.92 15.75
N VAL A 41 -3.54 2.86 14.94
CA VAL A 41 -2.51 1.82 14.98
C VAL A 41 -1.15 2.37 14.54
N ALA A 42 -1.12 3.21 13.51
CA ALA A 42 0.12 3.85 13.03
C ALA A 42 0.80 4.76 14.06
N ARG A 43 0.04 5.33 15.02
CA ARG A 43 0.61 6.09 16.16
C ARG A 43 1.38 5.21 17.15
N HIS A 44 1.10 3.91 17.16
CA HIS A 44 1.64 2.96 18.15
C HIS A 44 2.64 1.97 17.54
N THR A 45 2.99 2.09 16.25
CA THR A 45 3.97 1.24 15.57
C THR A 45 5.26 1.99 15.24
N ASP A 46 6.38 1.27 15.20
CA ASP A 46 7.70 1.86 14.94
C ASP A 46 7.92 2.24 13.47
N ALA A 47 7.16 1.64 12.56
CA ALA A 47 7.06 1.99 11.14
C ALA A 47 5.68 1.60 10.62
N THR A 48 5.28 2.19 9.49
CA THR A 48 3.99 1.91 8.83
C THR A 48 4.22 1.55 7.37
N ILE A 49 3.63 0.44 6.92
CA ILE A 49 3.64 0.05 5.50
C ILE A 49 2.20 0.18 4.98
N LEU A 50 2.01 1.04 3.97
CA LEU A 50 0.73 1.25 3.31
C LEU A 50 0.77 0.59 1.93
N VAL A 51 -0.15 -0.35 1.69
CA VAL A 51 -0.30 -1.00 0.38
C VAL A 51 -1.50 -0.37 -0.31
N MET A 52 -1.24 0.37 -1.39
CA MET A 52 -2.22 1.12 -2.17
C MET A 52 -2.11 0.74 -3.64
N GLY A 53 -3.06 1.17 -4.45
CA GLY A 53 -2.96 1.08 -5.90
C GLY A 53 -4.27 0.72 -6.58
N LEU A 54 -4.17 -0.14 -7.59
CA LEU A 54 -5.22 -0.46 -8.55
C LEU A 54 -5.44 -1.97 -8.61
N ASP A 55 -6.55 -2.37 -9.21
CA ASP A 55 -6.83 -3.75 -9.58
C ASP A 55 -7.65 -3.78 -10.87
N GLN A 56 -8.06 -4.98 -11.29
CA GLN A 56 -8.88 -5.20 -12.49
C GLN A 56 -10.29 -4.59 -12.40
N THR A 57 -10.72 -4.12 -11.22
CA THR A 57 -11.97 -3.34 -11.09
C THR A 57 -11.78 -1.88 -11.50
N ILE A 58 -10.53 -1.41 -11.65
CA ILE A 58 -10.17 -0.06 -12.04
C ILE A 58 -9.56 -0.02 -13.45
N GLU A 59 -8.64 -0.93 -13.76
CA GLU A 59 -7.94 -1.00 -15.05
C GLU A 59 -8.02 -2.41 -15.64
N ALA A 60 -8.61 -2.54 -16.83
CA ALA A 60 -8.72 -3.83 -17.51
C ALA A 60 -8.86 -3.64 -19.03
N GLU A 61 -8.81 -4.75 -19.77
CA GLU A 61 -9.21 -4.74 -21.18
C GLU A 61 -10.63 -4.18 -21.33
N ALA A 62 -10.83 -3.32 -22.33
CA ALA A 62 -12.07 -2.59 -22.56
C ALA A 62 -12.54 -1.71 -21.38
N ARG A 63 -11.63 -1.40 -20.44
CA ARG A 63 -11.88 -0.55 -19.28
C ARG A 63 -10.70 0.38 -19.04
N ASP A 64 -10.70 1.48 -19.77
CA ASP A 64 -9.77 2.57 -19.53
C ASP A 64 -10.06 3.25 -18.19
N ARG A 65 -8.99 3.82 -17.62
CA ARG A 65 -9.11 4.64 -16.42
C ARG A 65 -9.54 6.05 -16.79
N GLU A 66 -10.34 6.65 -15.92
CA GLU A 66 -10.77 8.05 -16.05
C GLU A 66 -9.74 9.04 -15.51
N SER A 67 -8.80 8.59 -14.67
CA SER A 67 -7.72 9.41 -14.13
C SER A 67 -6.48 8.59 -13.79
N LEU A 68 -5.36 9.28 -13.59
CA LEU A 68 -4.11 8.69 -13.07
C LEU A 68 -3.98 8.84 -11.55
N LEU A 69 -5.03 9.26 -10.84
CA LEU A 69 -5.01 9.37 -9.39
C LEU A 69 -5.25 8.01 -8.73
N LEU A 70 -4.91 7.88 -7.44
CA LEU A 70 -5.38 6.74 -6.67
C LEU A 70 -6.92 6.76 -6.58
N PRO A 71 -7.59 5.59 -6.63
CA PRO A 71 -9.04 5.52 -6.56
C PRO A 71 -9.60 5.97 -5.22
N GLY A 72 -10.74 6.68 -5.27
CA GLY A 72 -11.49 7.11 -4.10
C GLY A 72 -10.62 7.86 -3.08
N HIS A 73 -10.74 7.46 -1.81
CA HIS A 73 -10.08 8.13 -0.69
C HIS A 73 -8.72 7.51 -0.31
N GLN A 74 -8.09 6.70 -1.18
CA GLN A 74 -6.78 6.13 -0.87
C GLN A 74 -5.72 7.23 -0.61
N THR A 75 -5.75 8.33 -1.36
CA THR A 75 -4.86 9.49 -1.13
C THR A 75 -5.05 10.08 0.27
N ASP A 76 -6.31 10.27 0.68
CA ASP A 76 -6.66 10.82 1.99
C ASP A 76 -6.20 9.89 3.13
N LEU A 77 -6.39 8.58 2.95
CA LEU A 77 -5.91 7.56 3.89
C LEU A 77 -4.40 7.63 4.06
N VAL A 78 -3.64 7.72 2.96
CA VAL A 78 -2.18 7.80 3.01
C VAL A 78 -1.74 9.04 3.76
N LEU A 79 -2.30 10.20 3.45
CA LEU A 79 -1.95 11.46 4.12
C LEU A 79 -2.31 11.42 5.61
N GLN A 80 -3.50 10.93 5.97
CA GLN A 80 -3.94 10.85 7.36
C GLN A 80 -3.07 9.89 8.18
N VAL A 81 -2.75 8.71 7.63
CA VAL A 81 -1.89 7.74 8.30
C VAL A 81 -0.46 8.28 8.39
N ALA A 82 0.09 8.86 7.32
CA ALA A 82 1.45 9.41 7.33
C ALA A 82 1.63 10.49 8.38
N ARG A 83 0.70 11.46 8.45
CA ARG A 83 0.75 12.56 9.42
C ARG A 83 0.62 12.13 10.87
N THR A 84 -0.03 10.98 11.11
CA THR A 84 -0.21 10.45 12.46
C THR A 84 0.80 9.36 12.82
N SER A 85 1.58 8.86 11.85
CA SER A 85 2.52 7.79 12.07
C SER A 85 3.66 8.22 13.00
N ARG A 86 3.94 7.40 14.01
CA ARG A 86 5.10 7.60 14.90
C ARG A 86 6.40 7.50 14.11
N GLY A 87 6.53 6.42 13.34
CA GLY A 87 7.70 6.12 12.52
C GLY A 87 7.61 6.56 11.06
N PRO A 88 8.57 6.11 10.22
CA PRO A 88 8.53 6.30 8.78
C PRO A 88 7.37 5.51 8.14
N VAL A 89 6.86 6.04 7.03
CA VAL A 89 5.86 5.39 6.20
C VAL A 89 6.48 4.92 4.90
N ILE A 90 6.27 3.65 4.55
CA ILE A 90 6.64 3.07 3.26
C ILE A 90 5.34 2.86 2.48
N LEU A 91 5.23 3.52 1.32
CA LEU A 91 4.10 3.36 0.42
C LEU A 91 4.44 2.31 -0.64
N VAL A 92 3.76 1.17 -0.60
CA VAL A 92 3.85 0.13 -1.62
C VAL A 92 2.69 0.32 -2.60
N LEU A 93 3.01 0.54 -3.88
CA LEU A 93 2.06 0.72 -4.96
C LEU A 93 1.93 -0.57 -5.77
N MET A 94 0.75 -1.19 -5.74
CA MET A 94 0.40 -2.34 -6.59
C MET A 94 -0.55 -1.86 -7.69
N SER A 95 -0.02 -1.64 -8.89
CA SER A 95 -0.79 -1.19 -10.05
C SER A 95 -0.09 -1.60 -11.34
N GLY A 96 -0.85 -1.88 -12.39
CA GLY A 96 -0.30 -2.06 -13.73
C GLY A 96 0.04 -0.72 -14.37
N GLY A 97 -0.92 0.20 -14.39
CA GLY A 97 -0.72 1.55 -14.89
C GLY A 97 -0.01 2.49 -13.90
N PRO A 98 0.57 3.60 -14.40
CA PRO A 98 1.16 4.63 -13.55
C PRO A 98 0.09 5.36 -12.73
N VAL A 99 0.48 5.84 -11.54
CA VAL A 99 -0.35 6.61 -10.63
C VAL A 99 0.40 7.86 -10.19
N ASP A 100 -0.29 9.00 -10.13
CA ASP A 100 0.27 10.25 -9.62
C ASP A 100 0.42 10.18 -8.10
N LEU A 101 1.69 10.15 -7.64
CA LEU A 101 2.07 10.14 -6.24
C LEU A 101 2.72 11.47 -5.79
N SER A 102 2.45 12.57 -6.49
CA SER A 102 2.95 13.91 -6.15
C SER A 102 2.60 14.32 -4.73
N PHE A 103 1.45 13.87 -4.20
CA PHE A 103 1.05 14.10 -2.82
C PHE A 103 1.97 13.39 -1.82
N ALA A 104 2.34 12.13 -2.10
CA ALA A 104 3.19 11.32 -1.22
C ALA A 104 4.63 11.84 -1.22
N LYS A 105 5.14 12.27 -2.39
CA LYS A 105 6.47 12.89 -2.51
C LYS A 105 6.62 14.17 -1.68
N LYS A 106 5.51 14.89 -1.43
CA LYS A 106 5.49 16.13 -0.63
C LYS A 106 5.30 15.87 0.87
N GLU A 107 4.94 14.65 1.27
CA GLU A 107 4.65 14.31 2.67
C GLU A 107 5.93 13.79 3.36
N PRO A 108 6.53 14.53 4.30
CA PRO A 108 7.85 14.21 4.86
C PRO A 108 7.91 12.88 5.62
N LYS A 109 6.76 12.35 6.07
CA LYS A 109 6.68 11.05 6.74
C LYS A 109 6.75 9.86 5.78
N VAL A 110 6.51 10.07 4.48
CA VAL A 110 6.67 9.03 3.46
C VAL A 110 8.16 8.90 3.14
N ALA A 111 8.80 7.93 3.76
CA ALA A 111 10.24 7.69 3.67
C ALA A 111 10.64 6.90 2.42
N GLY A 112 9.71 6.15 1.83
CA GLY A 112 9.97 5.34 0.63
C GLY A 112 8.69 5.03 -0.14
N ILE A 113 8.83 4.91 -1.45
CA ILE A 113 7.77 4.51 -2.37
C ILE A 113 8.29 3.32 -3.18
N LEU A 114 7.60 2.18 -3.12
CA LEU A 114 7.94 0.97 -3.86
C LEU A 114 6.80 0.63 -4.82
N TRP A 115 7.04 0.70 -6.13
CA TRP A 115 6.09 0.21 -7.13
C TRP A 115 6.37 -1.26 -7.44
N ALA A 116 5.37 -2.12 -7.23
CA ALA A 116 5.51 -3.57 -7.34
C ALA A 116 4.73 -4.17 -8.52
N GLY A 117 4.07 -3.37 -9.35
CA GLY A 117 3.27 -3.89 -10.46
C GLY A 117 2.13 -4.82 -9.99
N TYR A 118 1.91 -5.88 -10.76
CA TYR A 118 1.21 -7.10 -10.32
C TYR A 118 2.25 -8.21 -10.06
N PRO A 119 2.75 -8.36 -8.82
CA PRO A 119 4.02 -9.04 -8.53
C PRO A 119 3.94 -10.59 -8.52
N GLY A 120 2.84 -11.16 -9.01
CA GLY A 120 2.65 -12.61 -9.11
C GLY A 120 2.58 -13.33 -7.76
N GLN A 121 2.75 -14.67 -7.80
CA GLN A 121 2.46 -15.55 -6.66
C GLN A 121 3.41 -15.36 -5.45
N ALA A 122 4.66 -14.97 -5.70
CA ALA A 122 5.66 -14.74 -4.66
C ALA A 122 5.80 -13.24 -4.31
N GLY A 123 4.91 -12.40 -4.85
CA GLY A 123 5.07 -10.95 -4.81
C GLY A 123 5.13 -10.37 -3.39
N GLY A 124 4.32 -10.88 -2.47
CA GLY A 124 4.38 -10.44 -1.08
C GLY A 124 5.71 -10.76 -0.39
N ALA A 125 6.36 -11.88 -0.75
CA ALA A 125 7.70 -12.20 -0.25
C ALA A 125 8.75 -11.26 -0.83
N ALA A 126 8.73 -11.03 -2.16
CA ALA A 126 9.66 -10.12 -2.83
C ALA A 126 9.55 -8.68 -2.30
N ILE A 127 8.33 -8.17 -2.10
CA ILE A 127 8.09 -6.86 -1.48
C ILE A 127 8.73 -6.78 -0.09
N ALA A 128 8.55 -7.80 0.74
CA ALA A 128 9.12 -7.84 2.07
C ALA A 128 10.66 -7.93 2.02
N ASP A 129 11.21 -8.77 1.15
CA ASP A 129 12.67 -8.94 1.01
C ASP A 129 13.35 -7.62 0.62
N VAL A 130 12.73 -6.82 -0.24
CA VAL A 130 13.21 -5.47 -0.58
C VAL A 130 13.10 -4.50 0.60
N ILE A 131 11.94 -4.45 1.27
CA ILE A 131 11.71 -3.53 2.41
C ILE A 131 12.69 -3.79 3.56
N PHE A 132 13.01 -5.06 3.83
CA PHE A 132 13.90 -5.46 4.92
C PHE A 132 15.36 -5.67 4.49
N GLY A 133 15.70 -5.38 3.24
CA GLY A 133 17.09 -5.41 2.74
C GLY A 133 17.68 -6.81 2.52
N ALA A 134 16.84 -7.85 2.44
CA ALA A 134 17.27 -9.18 1.99
C ALA A 134 17.54 -9.22 0.48
N SER A 135 16.94 -8.30 -0.29
CA SER A 135 17.26 -8.04 -1.69
C SER A 135 17.37 -6.54 -1.93
N ASN A 136 18.36 -6.14 -2.73
CA ASN A 136 18.42 -4.76 -3.23
C ASN A 136 17.42 -4.61 -4.41
N PRO A 137 16.69 -3.49 -4.49
CA PRO A 137 15.80 -3.20 -5.61
C PRO A 137 16.57 -2.88 -6.90
#